data_AF-A0A844MP06-F1
#
_entry.id   AF-A0A844MP06-F1
#
_cell.length_a   1.000
_cell.length_b   1.000
_cell.length_c   1.000
_cell.angle_alpha   90.00
_cell.angle_beta   90.00
_cell.angle_gamma   90.00
#
_symmetry.space_group_name_H-M   'P 1'
#
loop_
_entity.id
_entity.type
_entity.pdbx_description
1 polymer ?
#
loop_
_entity_poly.entity_id
_entity_poly.type
_entity_poly.pdbx_seq_one_letter_code
_entity_poly.pdbx_strand_id
1 'polypeptide(L)'
;MPQVYQTYVTQIDNNLTGEIAPLKMLEQFSPIASEMSLMALEGLQSDMKKEKLNSLIQNTFRVNKRHANSVINFVTGELESAIKCQKRHIDILDAKIKSVKAEIERLNKRLKNHREYASAVEKFNKAIKSPQKTKDGQSKKVPSLKKKAEFDDACPINGQPHGKTYLQLTKLQFHQKKRQLRMLQERRSQVIKRGIKVNLGNLGKIPFVGSTHETNSNQICQLTPGIIPSLKIRVPYFLEETYGEYCTLPLYKINQYGYDNILTAWALNTALTYVFSLNQKGFWVVAITASVNFSITSNDKSWGCIGLDINPGAIGWCATNRHGNPVAWGHIDLDLHSCSTEQTEARLANAITELTARALATLKPIVIEKLDFSQKKKQFSRGRKYNRMLSGFAYAKFFELLKARCLKLGIKVIEVSPKYSSQIGVVKYMRRYGMGSDSAAGLVLARRGMGIYYEKMPARYAFQTSIRPEARQHVFAYWQRFNKHYLKIGSRHAWFGLPNLTGSTGDSLANTGNFGFPKLRHQHESPTLHQSVKV
;
A
#
# COMPACT_ATOMS: atom_id res chain seq x y z
N MET A 1 15.80 17.99 -4.57
CA MET A 1 15.07 17.58 -3.36
C MET A 1 13.67 17.17 -3.77
N PRO A 2 13.07 16.10 -3.23
CA PRO A 2 11.66 15.82 -3.47
C PRO A 2 10.80 16.96 -2.91
N GLN A 3 9.94 17.51 -3.75
CA GLN A 3 8.97 18.55 -3.40
C GLN A 3 7.59 17.91 -3.25
N VAL A 4 6.93 18.12 -2.12
CA VAL A 4 5.61 17.54 -1.83
C VAL A 4 4.73 18.58 -1.15
N TYR A 5 3.46 18.63 -1.51
CA TYR A 5 2.47 19.43 -0.78
C TYR A 5 2.15 18.77 0.56
N GLN A 6 2.35 19.51 1.65
CA GLN A 6 2.00 19.06 2.99
C GLN A 6 1.00 20.02 3.62
N THR A 7 -0.01 19.44 4.27
CA THR A 7 -1.05 20.18 4.99
C THR A 7 -0.77 20.14 6.49
N TYR A 8 -0.82 21.31 7.12
CA TYR A 8 -0.70 21.53 8.55
C TYR A 8 -2.02 22.07 9.08
N VAL A 9 -2.59 21.43 10.09
CA VAL A 9 -3.89 21.81 10.64
C VAL A 9 -3.68 22.43 12.02
N THR A 10 -4.22 23.63 12.24
CA THR A 10 -4.23 24.27 13.55
C THR A 10 -5.66 24.61 13.95
N GLN A 11 -5.99 24.39 15.22
CA GLN A 11 -7.21 24.95 15.80
C GLN A 11 -7.03 26.45 15.98
N ILE A 12 -8.11 27.20 15.79
CA ILE A 12 -8.12 28.65 15.93
C ILE A 12 -8.65 29.02 17.32
N ASP A 13 -9.84 28.52 17.66
CA ASP A 13 -10.63 29.00 18.81
C ASP A 13 -9.92 28.88 20.18
N ASN A 14 -9.69 30.05 20.80
CA ASN A 14 -9.21 30.26 22.18
C ASN A 14 -10.14 31.17 23.00
N ASN A 15 -11.30 31.59 22.48
CA ASN A 15 -12.14 32.65 23.07
C ASN A 15 -11.37 33.97 23.36
N LEU A 16 -10.37 34.31 22.54
CA LEU A 16 -9.61 35.55 22.67
C LEU A 16 -10.23 36.69 21.86
N THR A 17 -10.14 37.92 22.36
CA THR A 17 -10.77 39.11 21.74
C THR A 17 -10.37 39.32 20.28
N GLY A 18 -9.11 39.05 19.93
CA GLY A 18 -8.59 39.18 18.56
C GLY A 18 -9.11 38.13 17.56
N GLU A 19 -9.78 37.07 18.00
CA GLU A 19 -10.34 36.03 17.14
C GLU A 19 -11.84 36.23 16.85
N ILE A 20 -12.54 37.00 17.69
CA ILE A 20 -14.02 37.08 17.69
C ILE A 20 -14.57 37.55 16.33
N ALA A 21 -14.08 38.69 15.82
CA ALA A 21 -14.57 39.24 14.56
C ALA A 21 -14.26 38.34 13.34
N PRO A 22 -13.02 37.84 13.15
CA PRO A 22 -12.72 36.86 12.10
C PRO A 22 -13.57 35.58 12.19
N LEU A 23 -13.77 35.03 13.39
CA LEU A 23 -14.55 33.80 13.57
C LEU A 23 -16.04 34.01 13.24
N LYS A 24 -16.64 35.13 13.67
CA LYS A 24 -18.02 35.50 13.29
C LYS A 24 -18.16 35.73 11.78
N MET A 25 -17.16 36.35 11.16
CA MET A 25 -17.13 36.50 9.69
C MET A 25 -17.07 35.14 9.00
N LEU A 26 -16.22 34.21 9.45
CA LEU A 26 -16.15 32.85 8.91
C LEU A 26 -17.45 32.07 9.13
N GLU A 27 -18.12 32.25 10.26
CA GLU A 27 -19.41 31.64 10.56
C GLU A 27 -20.50 32.09 9.58
N GLN A 28 -20.54 33.38 9.22
CA GLN A 28 -21.47 33.92 8.23
C GLN A 28 -21.08 33.56 6.79
N PHE A 29 -19.77 33.46 6.49
CA PHE A 29 -19.30 33.12 5.16
C PHE A 29 -19.46 31.62 4.84
N SER A 30 -19.35 30.76 5.84
CA SER A 30 -19.37 29.30 5.72
C SER A 30 -20.56 28.72 4.92
N PRO A 31 -21.83 29.08 5.22
CA PRO A 31 -22.98 28.63 4.44
C PRO A 31 -22.91 29.06 2.98
N ILE A 32 -22.54 30.33 2.73
CA ILE A 32 -22.43 30.89 1.38
C ILE A 32 -21.30 30.20 0.60
N ALA A 33 -20.14 29.94 1.22
CA ALA A 33 -19.06 29.19 0.60
C ALA A 33 -19.47 27.76 0.21
N SER A 34 -20.37 27.14 0.99
CA SER A 34 -20.96 25.85 0.66
C SER A 34 -21.87 25.94 -0.58
N GLU A 35 -22.72 26.95 -0.68
CA GLU A 35 -23.56 27.19 -1.87
C GLU A 35 -22.73 27.51 -3.11
N MET A 36 -21.69 28.33 -2.97
CA MET A 36 -20.71 28.59 -4.03
C MET A 36 -20.06 27.29 -4.51
N SER A 37 -19.73 26.38 -3.59
CA SER A 37 -19.10 25.10 -3.92
C SER A 37 -20.05 24.15 -4.67
N LEU A 38 -21.34 24.17 -4.31
CA LEU A 38 -22.39 23.42 -5.02
C LEU A 38 -22.59 23.98 -6.44
N MET A 39 -22.73 25.29 -6.58
CA MET A 39 -22.82 25.94 -7.88
C MET A 39 -21.59 25.67 -8.75
N ALA A 40 -20.39 25.72 -8.15
CA ALA A 40 -19.16 25.38 -8.84
C ALA A 40 -19.15 23.91 -9.32
N LEU A 41 -19.64 22.98 -8.50
CA LEU A 41 -19.72 21.57 -8.85
C LEU A 41 -20.68 21.33 -10.02
N GLU A 42 -21.88 21.90 -9.96
CA GLU A 42 -22.89 21.80 -11.04
C GLU A 42 -22.38 22.40 -12.35
N GLY A 43 -21.73 23.57 -12.27
CA GLY A 43 -21.12 24.21 -13.43
C GLY A 43 -20.00 23.36 -14.06
N LEU A 44 -19.11 22.80 -13.24
CA LEU A 44 -18.02 21.94 -13.71
C LEU A 44 -18.51 20.61 -14.27
N GLN A 45 -19.57 20.02 -13.72
CA GLN A 45 -20.20 18.80 -14.24
C GLN A 45 -20.94 19.04 -15.57
N SER A 46 -21.36 20.28 -15.82
CA SER A 46 -22.00 20.70 -17.08
C SER A 46 -21.00 21.21 -18.12
N ASP A 47 -19.70 20.95 -17.94
CA ASP A 47 -18.60 21.42 -18.78
C ASP A 47 -18.57 22.95 -19.00
N MET A 48 -19.05 23.72 -18.02
CA MET A 48 -18.99 25.19 -18.08
C MET A 48 -17.54 25.68 -17.99
N LYS A 49 -17.17 26.63 -18.86
CA LYS A 49 -15.87 27.31 -18.77
C LYS A 49 -15.68 27.99 -17.42
N LYS A 50 -14.50 27.83 -16.81
CA LYS A 50 -14.18 28.33 -15.47
C LYS A 50 -14.36 29.85 -15.36
N GLU A 51 -14.08 30.59 -16.43
CA GLU A 51 -14.23 32.05 -16.48
C GLU A 51 -15.71 32.47 -16.36
N LYS A 52 -16.60 31.77 -17.07
CA LYS A 52 -18.05 32.03 -17.02
C LYS A 52 -18.61 31.68 -15.65
N LEU A 53 -18.20 30.53 -15.11
CA LEU A 53 -18.59 30.07 -13.78
C LEU A 53 -18.12 31.04 -12.69
N ASN A 54 -16.91 31.58 -12.84
CA ASN A 54 -16.37 32.58 -11.94
C ASN A 54 -17.24 33.85 -11.93
N SER A 55 -17.58 34.40 -13.10
CA SER A 55 -18.47 35.57 -13.19
C SER A 55 -19.85 35.30 -12.60
N LEU A 56 -20.41 34.10 -12.82
CA LEU A 56 -21.69 33.71 -12.24
C LEU A 56 -21.65 33.72 -10.70
N ILE A 57 -20.65 33.07 -10.11
CA ILE A 57 -20.47 33.02 -8.65
C ILE A 57 -20.27 34.42 -8.06
N GLN A 58 -19.46 35.27 -8.71
CA GLN A 58 -19.26 36.65 -8.27
C GLN A 58 -20.59 37.44 -8.22
N ASN A 59 -21.38 37.35 -9.29
CA ASN A 59 -22.63 38.09 -9.42
C ASN A 59 -23.71 37.58 -8.45
N THR A 60 -23.82 36.26 -8.28
CA THR A 60 -24.83 35.65 -7.40
C THR A 60 -24.55 35.91 -5.93
N PHE A 61 -23.29 35.74 -5.48
CA PHE A 61 -22.94 35.78 -4.06
C PHE A 61 -22.29 37.08 -3.61
N ARG A 62 -22.11 38.05 -4.53
CA ARG A 62 -21.40 39.32 -4.26
C ARG A 62 -20.05 39.08 -3.58
N VAL A 63 -19.19 38.32 -4.26
CA VAL A 63 -17.83 38.02 -3.81
C VAL A 63 -16.81 38.49 -4.83
N ASN A 64 -15.56 38.71 -4.41
CA ASN A 64 -14.50 39.04 -5.35
C ASN A 64 -14.12 37.84 -6.24
N LYS A 65 -13.55 38.15 -7.42
CA LYS A 65 -13.05 37.19 -8.41
C LYS A 65 -12.17 36.11 -7.82
N ARG A 66 -11.36 36.46 -6.82
CA ARG A 66 -10.38 35.55 -6.22
C ARG A 66 -11.03 34.53 -5.27
N HIS A 67 -12.04 34.91 -4.48
CA HIS A 67 -12.86 33.96 -3.72
C HIS A 67 -13.56 32.97 -4.65
N ALA A 68 -14.19 33.45 -5.72
CA ALA A 68 -14.85 32.59 -6.70
C ALA A 68 -13.86 31.61 -7.35
N ASN A 69 -12.69 32.08 -7.77
CA ASN A 69 -11.63 31.23 -8.35
C ASN A 69 -11.12 30.19 -7.34
N SER A 70 -10.96 30.59 -6.08
CA SER A 70 -10.53 29.69 -5.01
C SER A 70 -11.50 28.52 -4.84
N VAL A 71 -12.79 28.80 -4.75
CA VAL A 71 -13.84 27.77 -4.66
C VAL A 71 -13.84 26.87 -5.90
N ILE A 72 -13.79 27.44 -7.10
CA ILE A 72 -13.75 26.66 -8.35
C ILE A 72 -12.54 25.72 -8.37
N ASN A 73 -11.35 26.19 -7.99
CA ASN A 73 -10.14 25.37 -7.97
C ASN A 73 -10.20 24.27 -6.93
N PHE A 74 -10.72 24.56 -5.74
CA PHE A 74 -10.95 23.56 -4.69
C PHE A 74 -11.91 22.46 -5.17
N VAL A 75 -13.07 22.85 -5.71
CA VAL A 75 -14.08 21.91 -6.23
C VAL A 75 -13.56 21.11 -7.43
N THR A 76 -12.75 21.73 -8.30
CA THR A 76 -12.07 21.01 -9.40
C THR A 76 -11.22 19.87 -8.84
N GLY A 77 -10.40 20.14 -7.82
CA GLY A 77 -9.56 19.13 -7.17
C GLY A 77 -10.36 17.99 -6.55
N GLU A 78 -11.46 18.31 -5.86
CA GLU A 78 -12.36 17.31 -5.27
C GLU A 78 -13.06 16.46 -6.34
N LEU A 79 -13.49 17.07 -7.46
CA LEU A 79 -14.10 16.37 -8.59
C LEU A 79 -13.10 15.41 -9.26
N GLU A 80 -11.89 15.87 -9.54
CA GLU A 80 -10.83 15.01 -10.10
C GLU A 80 -10.49 13.84 -9.18
N SER A 81 -10.44 14.09 -7.87
CA SER A 81 -10.21 13.06 -6.85
C SER A 81 -11.33 12.02 -6.87
N ALA A 82 -12.59 12.47 -6.92
CA ALA A 82 -13.77 11.60 -6.99
C ALA A 82 -13.78 10.74 -8.26
N ILE A 83 -13.45 11.32 -9.42
CA ILE A 83 -13.32 10.60 -10.70
C ILE A 83 -12.25 9.51 -10.61
N LYS A 84 -11.05 9.86 -10.12
CA LYS A 84 -9.94 8.90 -9.93
C LYS A 84 -10.32 7.78 -8.97
N CYS A 85 -11.03 8.11 -7.88
CA CYS A 85 -11.51 7.16 -6.88
C CYS A 85 -12.54 6.19 -7.47
N GLN A 86 -13.53 6.70 -8.20
CA GLN A 86 -14.56 5.87 -8.85
C GLN A 86 -13.94 4.92 -9.88
N LYS A 87 -13.06 5.43 -10.76
CA LYS A 87 -12.31 4.62 -11.73
C LYS A 87 -11.54 3.49 -11.04
N ARG A 88 -10.78 3.82 -10.00
CA ARG A 88 -10.04 2.82 -9.21
C ARG A 88 -10.96 1.77 -8.58
N HIS A 89 -12.14 2.16 -8.11
CA HIS A 89 -13.11 1.24 -7.55
C HIS A 89 -13.65 0.26 -8.60
N ILE A 90 -13.98 0.76 -9.80
CA ILE A 90 -14.42 -0.05 -10.93
C ILE A 90 -13.30 -1.02 -11.36
N ASP A 91 -12.06 -0.55 -11.51
CA ASP A 91 -10.91 -1.38 -11.87
C ASP A 91 -10.68 -2.53 -10.88
N ILE A 92 -10.86 -2.27 -9.58
CA ILE A 92 -10.78 -3.29 -8.53
C ILE A 92 -11.88 -4.33 -8.68
N LEU A 93 -13.11 -3.90 -8.97
CA LEU A 93 -14.24 -4.81 -9.19
C LEU A 93 -14.05 -5.64 -10.46
N ASP A 94 -13.62 -5.04 -11.55
CA ASP A 94 -13.36 -5.71 -12.83
C ASP A 94 -12.25 -6.75 -12.71
N ALA A 95 -11.17 -6.43 -12.00
CA ALA A 95 -10.11 -7.40 -11.71
C ALA A 95 -10.64 -8.60 -10.89
N LYS A 96 -11.48 -8.36 -9.88
CA LYS A 96 -12.10 -9.43 -9.09
C LYS A 96 -13.04 -10.29 -9.93
N ILE A 97 -13.89 -9.66 -10.75
CA ILE A 97 -14.81 -10.35 -11.67
C ILE A 97 -14.01 -11.25 -12.62
N LYS A 98 -12.95 -10.73 -13.26
CA LYS A 98 -12.08 -11.50 -14.14
C LYS A 98 -11.47 -12.72 -13.44
N SER A 99 -10.96 -12.54 -12.22
CA SER A 99 -10.39 -13.65 -11.43
C SER A 99 -11.43 -14.71 -11.09
N VAL A 100 -12.64 -14.31 -10.67
CA VAL A 100 -13.70 -15.27 -10.31
C VAL A 100 -14.22 -15.99 -11.55
N LYS A 101 -14.36 -15.31 -12.70
CA LYS A 101 -14.72 -15.94 -13.98
C LYS A 101 -13.73 -17.03 -14.39
N ALA A 102 -12.42 -16.74 -14.31
CA ALA A 102 -11.38 -17.72 -14.60
C ALA A 102 -11.42 -18.94 -13.65
N GLU A 103 -11.74 -18.72 -12.36
CA GLU A 103 -11.90 -19.81 -11.40
C GLU A 103 -13.15 -20.66 -11.70
N ILE A 104 -14.27 -20.04 -12.05
CA ILE A 104 -15.49 -20.73 -12.49
C ILE A 104 -15.21 -21.59 -13.71
N GLU A 105 -14.52 -21.05 -14.73
CA GLU A 105 -14.16 -21.78 -15.94
C GLU A 105 -13.28 -23.00 -15.63
N ARG A 106 -12.27 -22.83 -14.77
CA ARG A 106 -11.42 -23.92 -14.31
C ARG A 106 -12.21 -25.01 -13.59
N LEU A 107 -13.09 -24.63 -12.65
CA LEU A 107 -13.92 -25.58 -11.90
C LEU A 107 -14.90 -26.30 -12.83
N ASN A 108 -15.52 -25.58 -13.77
CA ASN A 108 -16.43 -26.14 -14.76
C ASN A 108 -15.72 -27.19 -15.62
N LYS A 109 -14.50 -26.88 -16.11
CA LYS A 109 -13.69 -27.82 -16.89
C LYS A 109 -13.37 -29.09 -16.09
N ARG A 110 -12.93 -28.97 -14.83
CA ARG A 110 -12.67 -30.14 -13.97
C ARG A 110 -13.92 -30.98 -13.72
N LEU A 111 -15.05 -30.34 -13.47
CA LEU A 111 -16.34 -31.03 -13.28
C LEU A 111 -16.79 -31.75 -14.56
N LYS A 112 -16.61 -31.13 -15.74
CA LYS A 112 -16.91 -31.75 -17.04
C LYS A 112 -16.02 -32.97 -17.28
N ASN A 113 -14.71 -32.83 -17.12
CA ASN A 113 -13.75 -33.92 -17.28
C ASN A 113 -14.08 -35.11 -16.36
N HIS A 114 -14.46 -34.84 -15.10
CA HIS A 114 -14.85 -35.90 -14.17
C HIS A 114 -16.17 -36.58 -14.53
N ARG A 115 -17.17 -35.82 -15.02
CA ARG A 115 -18.43 -36.41 -15.53
C ARG A 115 -18.17 -37.33 -16.72
N GLU A 116 -17.30 -36.90 -17.62
CA GLU A 116 -16.88 -37.68 -18.77
C GLU A 116 -16.11 -38.95 -18.37
N TYR A 117 -15.26 -38.87 -17.34
CA TYR A 117 -14.62 -40.03 -16.72
C TYR A 117 -15.65 -40.99 -16.14
N ALA A 118 -16.58 -40.51 -15.30
CA ALA A 118 -17.61 -41.34 -14.68
C ALA A 118 -18.49 -42.06 -15.72
N SER A 119 -18.90 -41.37 -16.79
CA SER A 119 -19.65 -41.99 -17.90
C SER A 119 -18.83 -43.04 -18.66
N ALA A 120 -17.53 -42.82 -18.83
CA ALA A 120 -16.64 -43.80 -19.44
C ALA A 120 -16.46 -45.06 -18.56
N VAL A 121 -16.34 -44.87 -17.25
CA VAL A 121 -16.29 -45.96 -16.26
C VAL A 121 -17.60 -46.77 -16.27
N GLU A 122 -18.75 -46.11 -16.31
CA GLU A 122 -20.05 -46.79 -16.37
C GLU A 122 -20.19 -47.65 -17.63
N LYS A 123 -19.81 -47.10 -18.80
CA LYS A 123 -19.78 -47.84 -20.07
C LYS A 123 -18.81 -49.03 -20.03
N PHE A 124 -17.64 -48.82 -19.44
CA PHE A 124 -16.63 -49.87 -19.25
C PHE A 124 -17.17 -51.01 -18.36
N ASN A 125 -17.73 -50.66 -17.21
CA ASN A 125 -18.31 -51.62 -16.26
C ASN A 125 -19.50 -52.38 -16.89
N LYS A 126 -20.35 -51.71 -17.67
CA LYS A 126 -21.47 -52.34 -18.39
C LYS A 126 -20.98 -53.31 -19.46
N ALA A 127 -19.93 -52.97 -20.20
CA ALA A 127 -19.33 -53.85 -21.20
C ALA A 127 -18.70 -55.12 -20.59
N ILE A 128 -18.18 -55.03 -19.35
CA ILE A 128 -17.68 -56.19 -18.59
C ILE A 128 -18.84 -57.03 -18.07
N LYS A 129 -19.85 -56.40 -17.45
CA LYS A 129 -20.96 -57.11 -16.78
C LYS A 129 -21.95 -57.76 -17.76
N SER A 130 -22.10 -57.22 -18.97
CA SER A 130 -23.01 -57.74 -20.00
C SER A 130 -22.35 -57.70 -21.38
N PRO A 131 -21.52 -58.70 -21.72
CA PRO A 131 -20.78 -58.74 -22.99
C PRO A 131 -21.75 -58.93 -24.16
N GLN A 132 -21.75 -57.98 -25.11
CA GLN A 132 -22.49 -58.17 -26.36
C GLN A 132 -21.73 -59.13 -27.26
N LYS A 133 -22.41 -60.13 -27.81
CA LYS A 133 -21.84 -61.03 -28.83
C LYS A 133 -21.89 -60.36 -30.22
N THR A 134 -20.91 -60.66 -31.06
CA THR A 134 -20.93 -60.34 -32.49
C THR A 134 -21.92 -61.27 -33.20
N LYS A 135 -22.20 -61.01 -34.49
CA LYS A 135 -23.08 -61.89 -35.30
C LYS A 135 -22.55 -63.33 -35.36
N ASP A 136 -21.24 -63.51 -35.17
CA ASP A 136 -20.52 -64.80 -35.18
C ASP A 136 -20.36 -65.41 -33.76
N GLY A 137 -21.07 -64.90 -32.75
CA GLY A 137 -21.10 -65.48 -31.40
C GLY A 137 -19.94 -65.13 -30.47
N GLN A 138 -18.92 -64.38 -30.93
CA GLN A 138 -17.77 -63.95 -30.12
C GLN A 138 -18.09 -62.70 -29.29
N SER A 139 -17.56 -62.59 -28.07
CA SER A 139 -17.77 -61.40 -27.23
C SER A 139 -17.05 -60.17 -27.81
N LYS A 140 -17.76 -59.04 -27.97
CA LYS A 140 -17.15 -57.76 -28.38
C LYS A 140 -16.08 -57.33 -27.38
N LYS A 141 -14.94 -56.85 -27.89
CA LYS A 141 -13.78 -56.41 -27.09
C LYS A 141 -14.12 -55.20 -26.21
N VAL A 142 -13.79 -55.28 -24.91
CA VAL A 142 -14.03 -54.19 -23.95
C VAL A 142 -13.16 -52.97 -24.31
N PRO A 143 -13.73 -51.76 -24.45
CA PRO A 143 -12.96 -50.56 -24.75
C PRO A 143 -11.96 -50.22 -23.62
N SER A 144 -10.78 -49.69 -23.95
CA SER A 144 -9.82 -49.23 -22.92
C SER A 144 -10.26 -47.92 -22.27
N LEU A 145 -10.20 -47.85 -20.92
CA LEU A 145 -10.52 -46.64 -20.16
C LEU A 145 -9.36 -45.64 -20.23
N LYS A 146 -9.42 -44.71 -21.19
CA LYS A 146 -8.37 -43.69 -21.41
C LYS A 146 -8.52 -42.43 -20.55
N LYS A 147 -9.68 -42.20 -19.92
CA LYS A 147 -9.96 -41.01 -19.11
C LYS A 147 -9.53 -41.23 -17.66
N LYS A 148 -9.05 -40.17 -17.00
CA LYS A 148 -8.59 -40.19 -15.59
C LYS A 148 -9.53 -39.43 -14.67
N ALA A 149 -9.59 -39.84 -13.41
CA ALA A 149 -10.32 -39.13 -12.37
C ALA A 149 -9.68 -37.76 -12.07
N GLU A 150 -10.49 -36.71 -12.00
CA GLU A 150 -10.08 -35.35 -11.60
C GLU A 150 -10.18 -35.07 -10.09
N PHE A 151 -10.82 -35.98 -9.35
CA PHE A 151 -11.07 -35.89 -7.91
C PHE A 151 -10.85 -37.27 -7.31
N ASP A 152 -10.24 -37.30 -6.13
CA ASP A 152 -10.11 -38.51 -5.34
C ASP A 152 -11.47 -38.87 -4.72
N ASP A 153 -11.74 -40.17 -4.59
CA ASP A 153 -12.98 -40.68 -3.97
C ASP A 153 -12.98 -40.47 -2.45
N ALA A 154 -11.81 -40.25 -1.85
CA ALA A 154 -11.65 -40.00 -0.43
C ALA A 154 -12.23 -38.63 0.00
N CYS A 155 -12.63 -38.56 1.27
CA CYS A 155 -12.88 -37.29 1.95
C CYS A 155 -11.55 -36.63 2.36
N PRO A 156 -11.45 -35.29 2.39
CA PRO A 156 -10.25 -34.63 2.89
C PRO A 156 -10.03 -34.91 4.38
N ILE A 157 -8.80 -35.26 4.76
CA ILE A 157 -8.35 -35.51 6.15
C ILE A 157 -8.69 -34.34 7.10
N ASN A 158 -8.74 -33.11 6.58
CA ASN A 158 -9.02 -31.89 7.34
C ASN A 158 -10.41 -31.30 7.04
N GLY A 159 -11.32 -32.09 6.44
CA GLY A 159 -12.69 -31.67 6.19
C GLY A 159 -13.47 -31.55 7.49
N GLN A 160 -14.00 -30.36 7.78
CA GLN A 160 -15.03 -30.14 8.82
C GLN A 160 -16.13 -31.23 8.76
N PRO A 161 -16.85 -31.54 9.87
CA PRO A 161 -17.57 -32.80 10.15
C PRO A 161 -18.70 -33.21 9.17
N HIS A 162 -18.83 -32.53 8.03
CA HIS A 162 -19.88 -32.72 7.04
C HIS A 162 -19.68 -33.93 6.10
N GLY A 163 -18.56 -34.67 6.20
CA GLY A 163 -18.34 -35.92 5.45
C GLY A 163 -18.32 -35.81 3.92
N LYS A 164 -17.99 -34.63 3.36
CA LYS A 164 -18.09 -34.40 1.90
C LYS A 164 -16.84 -34.85 1.13
N THR A 165 -17.06 -35.51 -0.02
CA THR A 165 -15.98 -35.88 -0.95
C THR A 165 -15.39 -34.66 -1.67
N TYR A 166 -14.20 -34.80 -2.27
CA TYR A 166 -13.59 -33.73 -3.06
C TYR A 166 -14.46 -33.25 -4.23
N LEU A 167 -15.23 -34.13 -4.86
CA LEU A 167 -16.20 -33.78 -5.89
C LEU A 167 -17.31 -32.88 -5.33
N GLN A 168 -17.90 -33.26 -4.19
CA GLN A 168 -18.98 -32.50 -3.54
C GLN A 168 -18.49 -31.12 -3.08
N LEU A 169 -17.29 -31.03 -2.50
CA LEU A 169 -16.66 -29.77 -2.13
C LEU A 169 -16.42 -28.87 -3.35
N THR A 170 -15.98 -29.45 -4.46
CA THR A 170 -15.76 -28.71 -5.71
C THR A 170 -17.06 -28.19 -6.30
N LYS A 171 -18.15 -28.99 -6.28
CA LYS A 171 -19.50 -28.55 -6.68
C LYS A 171 -19.98 -27.38 -5.82
N LEU A 172 -19.79 -27.46 -4.50
CA LEU A 172 -20.14 -26.38 -3.57
C LEU A 172 -19.32 -25.12 -3.85
N GLN A 173 -18.00 -25.25 -4.04
CA GLN A 173 -17.12 -24.14 -4.41
C GLN A 173 -17.58 -23.49 -5.71
N PHE A 174 -17.90 -24.27 -6.73
CA PHE A 174 -18.41 -23.77 -8.02
C PHE A 174 -19.69 -22.95 -7.84
N HIS A 175 -20.65 -23.44 -7.06
CA HIS A 175 -21.88 -22.72 -6.74
C HIS A 175 -21.59 -21.40 -5.99
N GLN A 176 -20.75 -21.44 -4.95
CA GLN A 176 -20.34 -20.26 -4.20
C GLN A 176 -19.65 -19.22 -5.10
N LYS A 177 -18.82 -19.66 -6.05
CA LYS A 177 -18.14 -18.78 -6.99
C LYS A 177 -19.10 -18.13 -7.98
N LYS A 178 -20.11 -18.85 -8.48
CA LYS A 178 -21.19 -18.25 -9.28
C LYS A 178 -21.96 -17.18 -8.50
N ARG A 179 -22.31 -17.44 -7.24
CA ARG A 179 -22.95 -16.44 -6.37
C ARG A 179 -22.04 -15.23 -6.15
N GLN A 180 -20.75 -15.47 -5.90
CA GLN A 180 -19.75 -14.40 -5.76
C GLN A 180 -19.66 -13.53 -7.02
N LEU A 181 -19.66 -14.15 -8.21
CA LEU A 181 -19.64 -13.42 -9.48
C LEU A 181 -20.86 -12.51 -9.62
N ARG A 182 -22.06 -13.04 -9.36
CA ARG A 182 -23.31 -12.27 -9.41
C ARG A 182 -23.26 -11.05 -8.48
N MET A 183 -22.87 -11.24 -7.21
CA MET A 183 -22.75 -10.14 -6.26
C MET A 183 -21.73 -9.07 -6.70
N LEU A 184 -20.60 -9.48 -7.29
CA LEU A 184 -19.59 -8.54 -7.79
C LEU A 184 -20.10 -7.75 -9.00
N GLN A 185 -20.83 -8.40 -9.90
CA GLN A 185 -21.45 -7.75 -11.06
C GLN A 185 -22.53 -6.75 -10.62
N GLU A 186 -23.40 -7.14 -9.67
CA GLU A 186 -24.41 -6.25 -9.09
C GLU A 186 -23.76 -5.01 -8.44
N ARG A 187 -22.73 -5.21 -7.61
CA ARG A 187 -21.97 -4.10 -7.00
C ARG A 187 -21.35 -3.18 -8.04
N ARG A 188 -20.77 -3.74 -9.11
CA ARG A 188 -20.21 -2.95 -10.20
C ARG A 188 -21.29 -2.09 -10.86
N SER A 189 -22.44 -2.68 -11.19
CA SER A 189 -23.57 -1.96 -11.78
C SER A 189 -24.09 -0.86 -10.83
N GLN A 190 -24.14 -1.11 -9.52
CA GLN A 190 -24.52 -0.11 -8.52
C GLN A 190 -23.55 1.07 -8.48
N VAL A 191 -22.24 0.84 -8.57
CA VAL A 191 -21.24 1.91 -8.57
C VAL A 191 -21.34 2.77 -9.83
N ILE A 192 -21.60 2.15 -10.99
CA ILE A 192 -21.84 2.86 -12.25
C ILE A 192 -23.13 3.67 -12.15
N LYS A 193 -24.23 3.06 -11.68
CA LYS A 193 -25.53 3.72 -11.51
C LYS A 193 -25.48 4.89 -10.53
N ARG A 194 -24.69 4.78 -9.45
CA ARG A 194 -24.51 5.84 -8.44
C ARG A 194 -23.81 7.08 -9.02
N GLY A 195 -23.05 6.95 -10.11
CA GLY A 195 -22.28 8.04 -10.69
C GLY A 195 -21.16 8.55 -9.79
N ILE A 196 -20.57 9.67 -10.19
CA ILE A 196 -19.51 10.35 -9.43
C ILE A 196 -20.15 11.06 -8.25
N LYS A 197 -19.71 10.73 -7.02
CA LYS A 197 -20.07 11.50 -5.83
C LYS A 197 -18.84 12.25 -5.34
N VAL A 198 -18.90 13.56 -5.44
CA VAL A 198 -17.88 14.46 -4.90
C VAL A 198 -18.16 14.70 -3.42
N ASN A 199 -17.13 14.61 -2.59
CA ASN A 199 -17.24 14.93 -1.18
C ASN A 199 -16.73 16.36 -0.96
N LEU A 200 -17.64 17.33 -0.94
CA LEU A 200 -17.28 18.73 -0.67
C LEU A 200 -16.97 19.00 0.81
N GLY A 201 -17.05 17.98 1.68
CA GLY A 201 -16.90 18.11 3.13
C GLY A 201 -18.22 18.38 3.84
N ASN A 202 -18.13 18.70 5.14
CA ASN A 202 -19.27 19.22 5.89
C ASN A 202 -19.64 20.61 5.35
N LEU A 203 -20.90 21.01 5.52
CA LEU A 203 -21.33 22.41 5.37
C LEU A 203 -20.30 23.31 6.08
N GLY A 204 -19.60 24.15 5.32
CA GLY A 204 -18.69 25.16 5.90
C GLY A 204 -17.19 25.02 5.67
N LYS A 205 -16.73 24.34 4.62
CA LYS A 205 -15.34 24.54 4.15
C LYS A 205 -15.23 25.86 3.41
N ILE A 206 -14.31 26.72 3.83
CA ILE A 206 -13.99 27.97 3.15
C ILE A 206 -12.58 27.85 2.56
N PRO A 207 -12.45 27.56 1.26
CA PRO A 207 -11.16 27.45 0.61
C PRO A 207 -10.62 28.82 0.21
N PHE A 208 -9.36 29.06 0.53
CA PHE A 208 -8.50 30.13 0.03
C PHE A 208 -7.29 29.47 -0.65
N VAL A 209 -7.45 29.03 -1.89
CA VAL A 209 -6.41 28.38 -2.70
C VAL A 209 -5.40 29.45 -3.15
N GLY A 210 -4.12 29.20 -2.90
CA GLY A 210 -3.02 30.09 -3.33
C GLY A 210 -2.54 29.80 -4.74
N SER A 211 -1.73 30.71 -5.29
CA SER A 211 -1.03 30.53 -6.58
C SER A 211 0.41 30.98 -6.45
N THR A 212 1.32 30.39 -7.23
CA THR A 212 2.73 30.81 -7.31
C THR A 212 2.92 32.17 -7.96
N HIS A 213 1.90 32.66 -8.67
CA HIS A 213 1.92 33.97 -9.32
C HIS A 213 1.33 35.09 -8.45
N GLU A 214 0.99 34.79 -7.20
CA GLU A 214 0.39 35.75 -6.27
C GLU A 214 1.45 36.34 -5.33
N THR A 215 1.20 37.58 -4.92
CA THR A 215 1.95 38.23 -3.84
C THR A 215 1.64 37.56 -2.52
N ASN A 216 2.66 37.37 -1.68
CA ASN A 216 2.55 36.74 -0.36
C ASN A 216 1.85 35.36 -0.41
N SER A 217 2.13 34.58 -1.46
CA SER A 217 1.62 33.21 -1.66
C SER A 217 0.11 33.03 -1.88
N ASN A 218 -0.72 34.04 -1.55
CA ASN A 218 -2.18 34.03 -1.67
C ASN A 218 -2.76 35.45 -1.49
N GLN A 219 -3.55 35.94 -2.45
CA GLN A 219 -4.08 37.31 -2.40
C GLN A 219 -5.23 37.53 -1.39
N ILE A 220 -6.03 36.51 -1.09
CA ILE A 220 -7.24 36.63 -0.26
C ILE A 220 -7.02 36.18 1.19
N CYS A 221 -5.89 35.54 1.49
CA CYS A 221 -5.49 35.16 2.84
C CYS A 221 -3.96 35.15 2.94
N GLN A 222 -3.38 36.16 3.59
CA GLN A 222 -1.92 36.35 3.66
C GLN A 222 -1.39 36.04 5.05
N LEU A 223 -0.34 35.22 5.12
CA LEU A 223 0.38 34.97 6.37
C LEU A 223 1.32 36.13 6.68
N THR A 224 1.23 36.63 7.90
CA THR A 224 2.23 37.52 8.51
C THR A 224 2.98 36.73 9.57
N PRO A 225 4.26 36.38 9.32
CA PRO A 225 5.10 35.73 10.30
C PRO A 225 5.31 36.57 11.55
N GLY A 226 5.38 35.91 12.71
CA GLY A 226 5.72 36.54 13.98
C GLY A 226 5.82 35.50 15.08
N ILE A 227 6.02 35.96 16.32
CA ILE A 227 5.95 35.09 17.53
C ILE A 227 4.56 34.46 17.61
N ILE A 228 3.53 35.26 17.36
CA ILE A 228 2.17 34.81 17.11
C ILE A 228 1.88 35.18 15.65
N PRO A 229 1.93 34.23 14.70
CA PRO A 229 1.60 34.52 13.32
C PRO A 229 0.14 34.93 13.19
N SER A 230 -0.15 35.75 12.19
CA SER A 230 -1.51 36.15 11.88
C SER A 230 -1.83 35.99 10.40
N LEU A 231 -3.12 35.77 10.11
CA LEU A 231 -3.65 35.73 8.76
C LEU A 231 -4.43 37.01 8.49
N LYS A 232 -4.03 37.75 7.46
CA LYS A 232 -4.82 38.84 6.90
C LYS A 232 -5.78 38.27 5.87
N ILE A 233 -7.06 38.22 6.20
CA ILE A 233 -8.12 37.59 5.40
C ILE A 233 -8.93 38.70 4.71
N ARG A 234 -9.06 38.63 3.38
CA ARG A 234 -9.96 39.50 2.62
C ARG A 234 -11.41 39.09 2.93
N VAL A 235 -12.20 40.04 3.39
CA VAL A 235 -13.64 39.86 3.64
C VAL A 235 -14.37 39.86 2.30
N PRO A 236 -15.34 38.96 2.06
CA PRO A 236 -16.16 39.00 0.83
C PRO A 236 -17.08 40.23 0.83
N TYR A 237 -17.41 40.78 -0.35
CA TYR A 237 -18.14 42.07 -0.45
C TYR A 237 -19.43 42.12 0.36
N PHE A 238 -20.20 41.03 0.44
CA PHE A 238 -21.44 40.97 1.22
C PHE A 238 -21.27 41.09 2.75
N LEU A 239 -20.04 41.03 3.27
CA LEU A 239 -19.72 41.16 4.69
C LEU A 239 -18.88 42.40 5.02
N GLU A 240 -18.47 43.18 4.02
CA GLU A 240 -17.55 44.32 4.21
C GLU A 240 -18.15 45.45 5.03
N GLU A 241 -19.46 45.68 4.92
CA GLU A 241 -20.16 46.70 5.72
C GLU A 241 -20.03 46.43 7.23
N THR A 242 -19.96 45.16 7.62
CA THR A 242 -19.90 44.73 9.03
C THR A 242 -18.48 44.56 9.54
N TYR A 243 -17.57 44.02 8.72
CA TYR A 243 -16.24 43.58 9.16
C TYR A 243 -15.08 44.37 8.51
N GLY A 244 -15.38 45.33 7.64
CA GLY A 244 -14.40 46.06 6.84
C GLY A 244 -13.81 45.22 5.70
N GLU A 245 -12.81 45.75 5.01
CA GLU A 245 -12.18 45.07 3.87
C GLU A 245 -11.35 43.84 4.28
N TYR A 246 -10.72 43.90 5.45
CA TYR A 246 -9.83 42.84 5.92
C TYR A 246 -10.06 42.53 7.40
N CYS A 247 -10.02 41.24 7.72
CA CYS A 247 -9.92 40.76 9.09
C CYS A 247 -8.50 40.25 9.35
N THR A 248 -7.98 40.48 10.56
CA THR A 248 -6.72 39.88 11.00
C THR A 248 -7.03 38.78 12.00
N LEU A 249 -6.56 37.57 11.73
CA LEU A 249 -6.74 36.41 12.60
C LEU A 249 -5.39 35.94 13.16
N PRO A 250 -5.11 36.17 14.45
CA PRO A 250 -3.95 35.56 15.12
C PRO A 250 -4.10 34.03 15.24
N LEU A 251 -2.99 33.30 15.10
CA LEU A 251 -2.94 31.84 15.17
C LEU A 251 -2.19 31.37 16.45
N TYR A 252 -2.76 31.63 17.63
CA TYR A 252 -2.07 31.34 18.91
C TYR A 252 -1.72 29.86 19.12
N LYS A 253 -2.51 28.94 18.55
CA LYS A 253 -2.33 27.49 18.69
C LYS A 253 -1.48 26.87 17.57
N ILE A 254 -0.84 27.68 16.72
CA ILE A 254 -0.05 27.15 15.61
C ILE A 254 1.04 26.21 16.13
N ASN A 255 1.12 25.02 15.54
CA ASN A 255 2.16 24.08 15.92
C ASN A 255 3.50 24.57 15.38
N GLN A 256 4.44 24.85 16.28
CA GLN A 256 5.82 25.20 15.92
C GLN A 256 6.44 24.09 15.04
N TYR A 257 6.14 22.83 15.34
CA TYR A 257 6.54 21.71 14.49
C TYR A 257 5.79 21.73 13.16
N GLY A 258 6.49 22.18 12.12
CA GLY A 258 5.96 22.30 10.76
C GLY A 258 5.73 23.74 10.32
N TYR A 259 5.64 24.69 11.25
CA TYR A 259 5.55 26.11 10.93
C TYR A 259 6.76 26.60 10.13
N ASP A 260 7.97 26.09 10.41
CA ASP A 260 9.17 26.38 9.63
C ASP A 260 9.01 26.05 8.14
N ASN A 261 8.27 24.99 7.80
CA ASN A 261 8.01 24.64 6.41
C ASN A 261 7.03 25.63 5.76
N ILE A 262 6.03 26.09 6.51
CA ILE A 262 5.09 27.13 6.05
C ILE A 262 5.85 28.45 5.86
N LEU A 263 6.72 28.81 6.80
CA LEU A 263 7.59 29.99 6.71
C LEU A 263 8.54 29.92 5.54
N THR A 264 9.18 28.77 5.30
CA THR A 264 10.05 28.58 4.15
C THR A 264 9.27 28.72 2.85
N ALA A 265 8.07 28.12 2.77
CA ALA A 265 7.19 28.23 1.61
C ALA A 265 6.74 29.68 1.36
N TRP A 266 6.43 30.42 2.43
CA TRP A 266 6.11 31.85 2.40
C TRP A 266 7.30 32.69 1.93
N ALA A 267 8.49 32.48 2.51
CA ALA A 267 9.71 33.21 2.18
C ALA A 267 10.16 32.98 0.73
N LEU A 268 9.89 31.79 0.18
CA LEU A 268 10.15 31.45 -1.23
C LEU A 268 9.01 31.88 -2.17
N ASN A 269 7.98 32.58 -1.66
CA ASN A 269 6.77 32.98 -2.39
C ASN A 269 6.10 31.83 -3.17
N THR A 270 6.10 30.63 -2.57
CA THR A 270 5.37 29.47 -3.12
C THR A 270 3.90 29.53 -2.71
N ALA A 271 3.00 28.94 -3.49
CA ALA A 271 1.56 28.99 -3.21
C ALA A 271 1.20 28.43 -1.82
N LEU A 272 0.42 29.20 -1.05
CA LEU A 272 -0.14 28.77 0.23
C LEU A 272 -1.66 28.67 0.13
N THR A 273 -2.20 27.48 0.39
CA THR A 273 -3.64 27.24 0.40
C THR A 273 -4.14 27.10 1.83
N TYR A 274 -5.16 27.88 2.19
CA TYR A 274 -5.81 27.82 3.50
C TYR A 274 -7.22 27.26 3.32
N VAL A 275 -7.61 26.26 4.11
CA VAL A 275 -9.00 25.77 4.14
C VAL A 275 -9.48 25.86 5.58
N PHE A 276 -10.46 26.73 5.81
CA PHE A 276 -11.11 26.85 7.11
C PHE A 276 -12.28 25.90 7.18
N SER A 277 -12.47 25.26 8.33
CA SER A 277 -13.61 24.35 8.56
C SER A 277 -13.87 24.14 10.05
N LEU A 278 -15.06 23.67 10.39
CA LEU A 278 -15.37 23.20 11.74
C LEU A 278 -14.92 21.75 11.92
N ASN A 279 -14.23 21.47 13.03
CA ASN A 279 -13.94 20.10 13.44
C ASN A 279 -15.19 19.42 14.04
N GLN A 280 -15.11 18.13 14.35
CA GLN A 280 -16.22 17.36 14.92
C GLN A 280 -16.72 17.88 16.28
N LYS A 281 -15.90 18.67 16.99
CA LYS A 281 -16.24 19.29 18.28
C LYS A 281 -16.80 20.71 18.13
N GLY A 282 -16.99 21.20 16.90
CA GLY A 282 -17.51 22.54 16.64
C GLY A 282 -16.46 23.66 16.71
N PHE A 283 -15.16 23.36 16.82
CA PHE A 283 -14.12 24.39 16.78
C PHE A 283 -13.63 24.64 15.37
N TRP A 284 -13.41 25.92 15.07
CA TRP A 284 -12.74 26.33 13.83
C TRP A 284 -11.30 25.86 13.77
N VAL A 285 -10.93 25.29 12.63
CA VAL A 285 -9.56 24.91 12.28
C VAL A 285 -9.20 25.52 10.92
N VAL A 286 -7.92 25.83 10.73
CA VAL A 286 -7.35 26.16 9.42
C VAL A 286 -6.34 25.10 9.02
N ALA A 287 -6.55 24.54 7.82
CA ALA A 287 -5.62 23.65 7.15
C ALA A 287 -4.77 24.47 6.17
N ILE A 288 -3.48 24.62 6.47
CA ILE A 288 -2.51 25.35 5.65
C ILE A 288 -1.71 24.34 4.84
N THR A 289 -1.84 24.39 3.52
CA THR A 289 -1.10 23.53 2.60
C THR A 289 0.00 24.31 1.92
N ALA A 290 1.23 23.83 2.07
CA ALA A 290 2.45 24.43 1.56
C ALA A 290 3.25 23.43 0.74
N SER A 291 4.03 23.93 -0.21
CA SER A 291 4.98 23.11 -0.97
C SER A 291 6.28 22.98 -0.18
N VAL A 292 6.63 21.75 0.20
CA VAL A 292 7.76 21.48 1.10
C VAL A 292 8.85 20.72 0.37
N ASN A 293 10.08 21.24 0.46
CA ASN A 293 11.28 20.58 -0.04
C ASN A 293 11.92 19.78 1.09
N PHE A 294 12.09 18.48 0.90
CA PHE A 294 12.79 17.64 1.87
C PHE A 294 14.25 17.45 1.47
N SER A 295 15.17 17.80 2.37
CA SER A 295 16.60 17.53 2.20
C SER A 295 16.87 16.04 2.28
N ILE A 296 17.69 15.52 1.36
CA ILE A 296 18.12 14.12 1.40
C ILE A 296 19.36 14.04 2.30
N THR A 297 19.26 13.25 3.37
CA THR A 297 20.32 13.02 4.37
C THR A 297 21.09 11.72 4.10
N SER A 298 20.46 10.74 3.43
CA SER A 298 21.13 9.49 3.05
C SER A 298 22.13 9.71 1.91
N ASN A 299 23.25 8.99 1.95
CA ASN A 299 24.24 8.93 0.88
C ASN A 299 23.68 8.32 -0.42
N ASP A 300 24.45 8.45 -1.49
CA ASP A 300 24.15 7.76 -2.74
C ASP A 300 24.20 6.23 -2.58
N LYS A 301 23.41 5.52 -3.40
CA LYS A 301 23.33 4.05 -3.44
C LYS A 301 24.69 3.37 -3.62
N SER A 302 25.67 4.05 -4.22
CA SER A 302 27.05 3.56 -4.39
C SER A 302 27.76 3.26 -3.07
N TRP A 303 27.34 3.85 -1.95
CA TRP A 303 27.91 3.62 -0.61
C TRP A 303 27.32 2.38 0.10
N GLY A 304 26.32 1.74 -0.51
CA GLY A 304 25.56 0.64 0.08
C GLY A 304 24.12 1.04 0.39
N CYS A 305 23.28 0.04 0.63
CA CYS A 305 21.84 0.19 0.81
C CYS A 305 21.33 -0.69 1.95
N ILE A 306 20.16 -0.37 2.51
CA ILE A 306 19.41 -1.28 3.40
C ILE A 306 18.22 -1.85 2.62
N GLY A 307 18.23 -3.14 2.31
CA GLY A 307 17.12 -3.81 1.64
C GLY A 307 16.16 -4.49 2.61
N LEU A 308 14.86 -4.38 2.33
CA LEU A 308 13.78 -4.89 3.18
C LEU A 308 12.95 -5.98 2.49
N ASP A 309 12.78 -7.12 3.14
CA ASP A 309 11.82 -8.17 2.77
C ASP A 309 10.74 -8.27 3.86
N ILE A 310 9.51 -7.88 3.49
CA ILE A 310 8.40 -7.86 4.45
C ILE A 310 7.59 -9.13 4.30
N ASN A 311 7.51 -9.89 5.39
CA ASN A 311 6.65 -11.04 5.56
C ASN A 311 5.58 -10.76 6.62
N PRO A 312 4.52 -11.58 6.69
CA PRO A 312 3.33 -11.24 7.48
C PRO A 312 3.53 -11.16 8.99
N GLY A 313 4.59 -11.77 9.50
CA GLY A 313 4.97 -11.76 10.92
C GLY A 313 6.31 -11.13 11.21
N ALA A 314 7.07 -10.70 10.18
CA ALA A 314 8.41 -10.15 10.38
C ALA A 314 8.89 -9.35 9.15
N ILE A 315 9.78 -8.39 9.38
CA ILE A 315 10.51 -7.67 8.33
C ILE A 315 11.98 -8.07 8.40
N GLY A 316 12.44 -8.83 7.43
CA GLY A 316 13.87 -9.08 7.24
C GLY A 316 14.54 -7.85 6.64
N TRP A 317 15.67 -7.45 7.20
CA TRP A 317 16.49 -6.35 6.66
C TRP A 317 17.95 -6.77 6.49
N CYS A 318 18.62 -6.18 5.51
CA CYS A 318 20.05 -6.37 5.29
C CYS A 318 20.69 -5.09 4.75
N ALA A 319 21.75 -4.63 5.39
CA ALA A 319 22.58 -3.51 4.98
C ALA A 319 23.81 -4.00 4.19
N THR A 320 24.15 -3.33 3.10
CA THR A 320 25.34 -3.60 2.29
C THR A 320 26.41 -2.52 2.41
N ASN A 321 27.67 -2.88 2.14
CA ASN A 321 28.73 -1.92 1.84
C ASN A 321 28.69 -1.47 0.36
N ARG A 322 29.63 -0.61 -0.04
CA ARG A 322 29.81 -0.11 -1.42
C ARG A 322 30.00 -1.21 -2.48
N HIS A 323 30.43 -2.41 -2.09
CA HIS A 323 30.62 -3.55 -3.00
C HIS A 323 29.38 -4.48 -3.07
N GLY A 324 28.33 -4.16 -2.32
CA GLY A 324 27.11 -4.96 -2.24
C GLY A 324 27.22 -6.19 -1.34
N ASN A 325 28.29 -6.30 -0.54
CA ASN A 325 28.43 -7.37 0.45
C ASN A 325 27.65 -6.99 1.74
N PRO A 326 27.00 -7.95 2.42
CA PRO A 326 26.28 -7.67 3.65
C PRO A 326 27.25 -7.21 4.75
N VAL A 327 26.86 -6.19 5.50
CA VAL A 327 27.60 -5.69 6.68
C VAL A 327 26.80 -5.80 7.97
N ALA A 328 25.47 -5.83 7.86
CA ALA A 328 24.57 -6.07 8.98
C ALA A 328 23.24 -6.61 8.46
N TRP A 329 22.58 -7.46 9.24
CA TRP A 329 21.25 -7.98 8.90
C TRP A 329 20.49 -8.36 10.17
N GLY A 330 19.19 -8.53 10.02
CA GLY A 330 18.32 -8.96 11.10
C GLY A 330 16.88 -9.08 10.65
N HIS A 331 16.00 -9.26 11.61
CA HIS A 331 14.56 -9.22 11.43
C HIS A 331 13.92 -8.34 12.51
N ILE A 332 12.76 -7.78 12.20
CA ILE A 332 11.90 -7.07 13.14
C ILE A 332 10.58 -7.82 13.18
N ASP A 333 10.20 -8.32 14.36
CA ASP A 333 8.96 -9.04 14.51
C ASP A 333 7.74 -8.11 14.39
N LEU A 334 6.77 -8.59 13.63
CA LEU A 334 5.47 -7.96 13.43
C LEU A 334 4.41 -8.94 13.91
N ASP A 335 4.25 -9.09 15.22
CA ASP A 335 3.13 -9.87 15.74
C ASP A 335 1.82 -9.08 15.56
N LEU A 336 1.17 -9.30 14.41
CA LEU A 336 -0.07 -8.64 14.01
C LEU A 336 -1.30 -9.53 14.24
N HIS A 337 -1.14 -10.69 14.88
CA HIS A 337 -2.24 -11.60 15.13
C HIS A 337 -3.16 -11.06 16.23
N SER A 338 -4.48 -11.11 16.00
CA SER A 338 -5.51 -10.69 16.97
C SER A 338 -5.41 -9.24 17.46
N CYS A 339 -4.76 -8.36 16.68
CA CYS A 339 -4.58 -6.95 17.02
C CYS A 339 -5.74 -6.09 16.50
N SER A 340 -6.10 -5.03 17.23
CA SER A 340 -6.96 -3.97 16.69
C SER A 340 -6.26 -3.19 15.57
N THR A 341 -7.01 -2.39 14.81
CA THR A 341 -6.44 -1.52 13.76
C THR A 341 -5.41 -0.56 14.35
N GLU A 342 -5.71 0.07 15.48
CA GLU A 342 -4.81 1.01 16.16
C GLU A 342 -3.53 0.33 16.66
N GLN A 343 -3.66 -0.85 17.28
CA GLN A 343 -2.52 -1.65 17.72
C GLN A 343 -1.64 -2.10 16.55
N THR A 344 -2.24 -2.40 15.41
CA THR A 344 -1.53 -2.73 14.17
C THR A 344 -0.73 -1.53 13.68
N GLU A 345 -1.35 -0.34 13.62
CA GLU A 345 -0.66 0.88 13.20
C GLU A 345 0.49 1.26 14.12
N ALA A 346 0.31 1.15 15.44
CA ALA A 346 1.37 1.40 16.42
C ALA A 346 2.57 0.45 16.23
N ARG A 347 2.32 -0.85 16.05
CA ARG A 347 3.40 -1.83 15.78
C ARG A 347 4.12 -1.56 14.47
N LEU A 348 3.39 -1.22 13.41
CA LEU A 348 3.99 -0.83 12.13
C LEU A 348 4.85 0.44 12.30
N ALA A 349 4.36 1.44 13.03
CA ALA A 349 5.09 2.68 13.28
C ALA A 349 6.39 2.43 14.07
N ASN A 350 6.36 1.54 15.07
CA ASN A 350 7.55 1.14 15.83
C ASN A 350 8.59 0.43 14.94
N ALA A 351 8.16 -0.55 14.13
CA ALA A 351 9.04 -1.24 13.20
C ALA A 351 9.68 -0.29 12.17
N ILE A 352 8.88 0.64 11.62
CA ILE A 352 9.37 1.66 10.70
C ILE A 352 10.36 2.61 11.40
N THR A 353 10.11 2.95 12.66
CA THR A 353 11.00 3.79 13.48
C THR A 353 12.36 3.12 13.64
N GLU A 354 12.39 1.83 13.98
CA GLU A 354 13.63 1.07 14.10
C GLU A 354 14.38 0.99 12.75
N LEU A 355 13.69 0.70 11.65
CA LEU A 355 14.29 0.64 10.32
C LEU A 355 14.90 1.98 9.88
N THR A 356 14.17 3.07 10.12
CA THR A 356 14.65 4.41 9.76
C THR A 356 15.79 4.87 10.66
N ALA A 357 15.81 4.49 11.94
CA ALA A 357 16.96 4.73 12.82
C ALA A 357 18.23 4.06 12.29
N ARG A 358 18.13 2.81 11.82
CA ARG A 358 19.26 2.10 11.18
C ARG A 358 19.74 2.80 9.91
N ALA A 359 18.82 3.32 9.09
CA ALA A 359 19.15 4.07 7.89
C ALA A 359 19.84 5.41 8.20
N LEU A 360 19.37 6.14 9.21
CA LEU A 360 20.00 7.39 9.67
C LEU A 360 21.41 7.13 10.23
N ALA A 361 21.55 6.13 11.10
CA ALA A 361 22.84 5.78 11.71
C ALA A 361 23.90 5.36 10.69
N THR A 362 23.47 4.80 9.55
CA THR A 362 24.39 4.33 8.50
C THR A 362 24.45 5.24 7.28
N LEU A 363 23.65 6.30 7.25
CA LEU A 363 23.39 7.19 6.12
C LEU A 363 23.07 6.44 4.82
N LYS A 364 22.38 5.30 4.90
CA LYS A 364 22.08 4.46 3.73
C LYS A 364 20.64 4.63 3.26
N PRO A 365 20.40 4.65 1.94
CA PRO A 365 19.06 4.60 1.39
C PRO A 365 18.39 3.26 1.73
N ILE A 366 17.06 3.28 1.82
CA ILE A 366 16.24 2.09 2.03
C ILE A 366 15.73 1.58 0.68
N VAL A 367 15.87 0.28 0.44
CA VAL A 367 15.46 -0.40 -0.78
C VAL A 367 14.29 -1.32 -0.48
N ILE A 368 13.21 -1.12 -1.23
CA ILE A 368 11.97 -1.86 -1.10
C ILE A 368 11.56 -2.48 -2.43
N GLU A 369 10.72 -3.50 -2.37
CA GLU A 369 10.13 -4.03 -3.59
C GLU A 369 9.18 -3.02 -4.25
N LYS A 370 9.32 -2.87 -5.58
CA LYS A 370 8.38 -2.14 -6.41
C LYS A 370 7.10 -2.93 -6.50
N LEU A 371 6.07 -2.44 -5.82
CA LEU A 371 4.78 -3.09 -5.77
C LEU A 371 3.88 -2.67 -6.91
N ASP A 372 3.52 -3.64 -7.75
CA ASP A 372 2.31 -3.55 -8.55
C ASP A 372 1.13 -4.09 -7.74
N PHE A 373 0.49 -3.21 -6.96
CA PHE A 373 -0.72 -3.54 -6.19
C PHE A 373 -1.85 -4.09 -7.08
N SER A 374 -1.85 -3.78 -8.38
CA SER A 374 -2.81 -4.36 -9.32
C SER A 374 -2.59 -5.86 -9.50
N GLN A 375 -1.35 -6.34 -9.43
CA GLN A 375 -0.99 -7.76 -9.62
C GLN A 375 -1.07 -8.57 -8.33
N LYS A 376 -0.63 -8.04 -7.18
CA LYS A 376 -0.76 -8.77 -5.91
C LYS A 376 -2.22 -8.92 -5.49
N LYS A 377 -3.09 -7.92 -5.72
CA LYS A 377 -4.55 -8.06 -5.52
C LYS A 377 -5.18 -9.16 -6.41
N LYS A 378 -4.61 -9.44 -7.59
CA LYS A 378 -5.06 -10.52 -8.51
C LYS A 378 -4.68 -11.93 -8.01
N GLN A 379 -3.68 -12.07 -7.13
CA GLN A 379 -3.19 -13.38 -6.63
C GLN A 379 -3.91 -13.89 -5.36
N PHE A 380 -4.86 -13.15 -4.79
CA PHE A 380 -5.60 -13.48 -3.55
C PHE A 380 -6.50 -14.76 -3.62
N SER A 381 -6.34 -15.61 -4.64
CA SER A 381 -7.14 -16.83 -4.83
C SER A 381 -6.49 -18.12 -4.27
N ARG A 382 -5.35 -18.06 -3.58
CA ARG A 382 -4.69 -19.26 -3.01
C ARG A 382 -4.53 -19.21 -1.49
N GLY A 383 -5.54 -19.76 -0.79
CA GLY A 383 -5.43 -20.25 0.60
C GLY A 383 -5.99 -19.33 1.70
N ARG A 384 -6.90 -19.86 2.54
CA ARG A 384 -7.49 -19.17 3.71
C ARG A 384 -6.46 -18.67 4.74
N LYS A 385 -5.33 -19.38 4.91
CA LYS A 385 -4.30 -19.06 5.91
C LYS A 385 -3.41 -17.88 5.48
N TYR A 386 -3.06 -17.82 4.19
CA TYR A 386 -2.30 -16.71 3.58
C TYR A 386 -3.16 -15.44 3.41
N ASN A 387 -4.45 -15.61 3.12
CA ASN A 387 -5.43 -14.52 3.02
C ASN A 387 -5.77 -13.84 4.38
N ARG A 388 -5.51 -14.50 5.51
CA ARG A 388 -5.58 -13.89 6.87
C ARG A 388 -4.28 -13.17 7.25
N MET A 389 -3.12 -13.65 6.77
CA MET A 389 -1.79 -13.14 7.10
C MET A 389 -1.48 -11.77 6.48
N LEU A 390 -1.97 -11.51 5.26
CA LEU A 390 -1.77 -10.23 4.57
C LEU A 390 -3.13 -9.70 4.14
N SER A 391 -3.81 -8.93 5.00
CA SER A 391 -4.74 -7.97 4.40
C SER A 391 -3.85 -7.09 3.51
N GLY A 392 -4.07 -7.07 2.19
CA GLY A 392 -3.30 -6.21 1.29
C GLY A 392 -3.34 -4.72 1.69
N PHE A 393 -4.22 -4.38 2.64
CA PHE A 393 -4.30 -3.14 3.38
C PHE A 393 -3.09 -2.89 4.31
N ALA A 394 -2.74 -3.81 5.23
CA ALA A 394 -1.63 -3.62 6.16
C ALA A 394 -0.28 -3.45 5.43
N TYR A 395 -0.07 -4.21 4.36
CA TYR A 395 1.13 -4.12 3.53
C TYR A 395 1.22 -2.78 2.77
N ALA A 396 0.12 -2.33 2.16
CA ALA A 396 0.07 -1.03 1.51
C ALA A 396 0.28 0.11 2.51
N LYS A 397 -0.34 0.00 3.69
CA LYS A 397 -0.22 0.97 4.77
C LYS A 397 1.21 1.05 5.31
N PHE A 398 1.89 -0.09 5.46
CA PHE A 398 3.30 -0.11 5.84
C PHE A 398 4.16 0.72 4.87
N PHE A 399 4.04 0.50 3.56
CA PHE A 399 4.84 1.26 2.59
C PHE A 399 4.47 2.74 2.54
N GLU A 400 3.20 3.07 2.70
CA GLU A 400 2.75 4.46 2.82
C GLU A 400 3.41 5.14 4.02
N LEU A 401 3.35 4.52 5.20
CA LEU A 401 3.97 5.02 6.43
C LEU A 401 5.49 5.08 6.33
N LEU A 402 6.14 4.05 5.77
CA LEU A 402 7.59 4.00 5.57
C LEU A 402 8.05 5.13 4.65
N LYS A 403 7.41 5.30 3.49
CA LYS A 403 7.75 6.38 2.55
C LYS A 403 7.54 7.76 3.16
N ALA A 404 6.43 7.96 3.87
CA ALA A 404 6.14 9.22 4.54
C ALA A 404 7.20 9.55 5.61
N ARG A 405 7.61 8.56 6.41
CA ARG A 405 8.66 8.75 7.42
C ARG A 405 10.03 8.97 6.78
N CYS A 406 10.40 8.18 5.77
CA CYS A 406 11.66 8.35 5.05
C CYS A 406 11.75 9.73 4.39
N LEU A 407 10.68 10.22 3.77
CA LEU A 407 10.62 11.57 3.20
C LEU A 407 10.91 12.62 4.28
N LYS A 408 10.22 12.55 5.42
CA LYS A 408 10.42 13.47 6.56
C LYS A 408 11.85 13.46 7.11
N LEU A 409 12.49 12.29 7.12
CA LEU A 409 13.85 12.10 7.64
C LEU A 409 14.95 12.31 6.59
N GLY A 410 14.59 12.60 5.33
CA GLY A 410 15.56 12.72 4.24
C GLY A 410 16.17 11.41 3.76
N ILE A 411 15.60 10.27 4.12
CA ILE A 411 16.08 8.95 3.70
C ILE A 411 15.55 8.66 2.29
N LYS A 412 16.45 8.46 1.33
CA LYS A 412 16.07 8.07 -0.03
C LYS A 412 15.50 6.64 -0.03
N VAL A 413 14.31 6.48 -0.61
CA VAL A 413 13.68 5.17 -0.84
C VAL A 413 13.84 4.77 -2.30
N ILE A 414 14.36 3.58 -2.54
CA ILE A 414 14.59 3.02 -3.87
C ILE A 414 13.66 1.82 -4.07
N GLU A 415 12.84 1.86 -5.12
CA GLU A 415 11.96 0.73 -5.47
C GLU A 415 12.61 -0.14 -6.56
N VAL A 416 12.71 -1.44 -6.30
CA VAL A 416 13.32 -2.40 -7.24
C VAL A 416 12.42 -3.60 -7.50
N SER A 417 12.59 -4.26 -8.65
CA SER A 417 11.82 -5.48 -8.94
C SER A 417 12.10 -6.57 -7.88
N PRO A 418 11.07 -7.23 -7.31
CA PRO A 418 11.25 -8.37 -6.40
C PRO A 418 11.53 -9.69 -7.13
N LYS A 419 11.61 -9.70 -8.47
CA LYS A 419 11.66 -10.92 -9.28
C LYS A 419 12.77 -11.87 -8.81
N TYR A 420 12.41 -13.05 -8.34
CA TYR A 420 13.32 -14.07 -7.81
C TYR A 420 14.15 -13.69 -6.57
N SER A 421 13.86 -12.60 -5.85
CA SER A 421 14.68 -12.15 -4.70
C SER A 421 14.81 -13.22 -3.62
N SER A 422 13.69 -13.83 -3.21
CA SER A 422 13.68 -14.89 -2.20
C SER A 422 14.48 -16.12 -2.64
N GLN A 423 14.37 -16.53 -3.92
CA GLN A 423 15.10 -17.69 -4.43
C GLN A 423 16.61 -17.43 -4.49
N ILE A 424 17.01 -16.26 -4.98
CA ILE A 424 18.42 -15.85 -5.04
C ILE A 424 18.99 -15.79 -3.63
N GLY A 425 18.27 -15.18 -2.68
CA GLY A 425 18.66 -15.09 -1.28
C GLY A 425 18.93 -16.46 -0.66
N VAL A 426 17.97 -17.38 -0.79
CA VAL A 426 18.10 -18.77 -0.30
C VAL A 426 19.29 -19.50 -0.92
N VAL A 427 19.44 -19.43 -2.26
CA VAL A 427 20.45 -20.22 -2.98
C VAL A 427 21.88 -19.68 -2.78
N LYS A 428 22.05 -18.36 -2.70
CA LYS A 428 23.39 -17.74 -2.69
C LYS A 428 23.85 -17.29 -1.31
N TYR A 429 22.95 -16.83 -0.45
CA TYR A 429 23.32 -16.00 0.69
C TYR A 429 22.94 -16.59 2.04
N MET A 430 21.80 -17.27 2.12
CA MET A 430 21.29 -17.84 3.37
C MET A 430 22.32 -18.74 4.07
N ARG A 431 22.82 -19.76 3.38
CA ARG A 431 23.86 -20.66 3.93
C ARG A 431 25.23 -19.98 4.04
N ARG A 432 25.59 -19.13 3.09
CA ARG A 432 26.91 -18.47 3.03
C ARG A 432 27.15 -17.56 4.24
N TYR A 433 26.11 -16.86 4.67
CA TYR A 433 26.21 -15.84 5.72
C TYR A 433 25.42 -16.19 6.98
N GLY A 434 24.84 -17.39 7.07
CA GLY A 434 24.02 -17.81 8.21
C GLY A 434 22.80 -16.92 8.47
N MET A 435 22.22 -16.32 7.41
CA MET A 435 21.13 -15.35 7.53
C MET A 435 19.75 -16.00 7.37
N GLY A 436 18.72 -15.38 7.95
CA GLY A 436 17.32 -15.74 7.70
C GLY A 436 16.94 -15.58 6.23
N SER A 437 15.95 -16.34 5.75
CA SER A 437 15.54 -16.32 4.34
C SER A 437 15.00 -14.96 3.87
N ASP A 438 14.40 -14.23 4.79
CA ASP A 438 13.90 -12.87 4.66
C ASP A 438 15.03 -11.86 4.59
N SER A 439 15.99 -11.87 5.53
CA SER A 439 17.19 -11.02 5.45
C SER A 439 17.99 -11.30 4.17
N ALA A 440 18.05 -12.55 3.71
CA ALA A 440 18.69 -12.93 2.46
C ALA A 440 17.98 -12.37 1.23
N ALA A 441 16.66 -12.32 1.24
CA ALA A 441 15.90 -11.62 0.22
C ALA A 441 16.15 -10.11 0.28
N GLY A 442 16.22 -9.54 1.49
CA GLY A 442 16.62 -8.16 1.76
C GLY A 442 17.98 -7.82 1.15
N LEU A 443 18.98 -8.68 1.28
CA LEU A 443 20.31 -8.50 0.66
C LEU A 443 20.21 -8.39 -0.87
N VAL A 444 19.42 -9.25 -1.51
CA VAL A 444 19.22 -9.20 -2.97
C VAL A 444 18.56 -7.89 -3.38
N LEU A 445 17.59 -7.40 -2.61
CA LEU A 445 16.94 -6.12 -2.87
C LEU A 445 17.93 -4.96 -2.68
N ALA A 446 18.71 -4.94 -1.60
CA ALA A 446 19.74 -3.94 -1.35
C ALA A 446 20.72 -3.83 -2.54
N ARG A 447 21.25 -4.98 -2.98
CA ARG A 447 22.16 -5.09 -4.14
C ARG A 447 21.53 -4.59 -5.44
N ARG A 448 20.25 -4.88 -5.67
CA ARG A 448 19.50 -4.32 -6.80
C ARG A 448 19.38 -2.80 -6.70
N GLY A 449 19.12 -2.28 -5.50
CA GLY A 449 19.08 -0.84 -5.26
C GLY A 449 20.38 -0.15 -5.62
N MET A 450 21.51 -0.84 -5.46
CA MET A 450 22.84 -0.39 -5.88
C MET A 450 23.12 -0.53 -7.39
N GLY A 451 22.23 -1.16 -8.16
CA GLY A 451 22.41 -1.42 -9.60
C GLY A 451 22.85 -2.85 -9.95
N ILE A 452 22.98 -3.74 -8.98
CA ILE A 452 23.42 -5.13 -9.20
C ILE A 452 22.19 -6.02 -9.44
N TYR A 453 21.64 -6.00 -10.66
CA TYR A 453 20.35 -6.63 -10.97
C TYR A 453 20.42 -8.12 -11.38
N TYR A 454 21.44 -8.49 -12.15
CA TYR A 454 21.46 -9.74 -12.90
C TYR A 454 22.31 -10.82 -12.22
N GLU A 455 21.95 -11.15 -10.99
CA GLU A 455 22.66 -12.18 -10.24
C GLU A 455 22.57 -13.55 -10.93
N LYS A 456 23.73 -14.06 -11.36
CA LYS A 456 23.84 -15.39 -11.96
C LYS A 456 23.65 -16.48 -10.92
N MET A 457 23.03 -17.58 -11.35
CA MET A 457 22.95 -18.81 -10.57
C MET A 457 24.34 -19.43 -10.42
N PRO A 458 24.71 -19.97 -9.25
CA PRO A 458 25.97 -20.69 -9.09
C PRO A 458 26.12 -21.84 -10.09
N ALA A 459 27.32 -22.00 -10.66
CA ALA A 459 27.64 -22.97 -11.71
C ALA A 459 27.14 -24.39 -11.40
N ARG A 460 27.34 -24.85 -10.15
CA ARG A 460 26.90 -26.17 -9.65
C ARG A 460 25.40 -26.47 -9.87
N TYR A 461 24.57 -25.44 -9.97
CA TYR A 461 23.15 -25.58 -10.28
C TYR A 461 22.85 -25.22 -11.73
N ALA A 462 23.53 -24.23 -12.29
CA ALA A 462 23.29 -23.76 -13.65
C ALA A 462 23.56 -24.83 -14.73
N PHE A 463 24.50 -25.76 -14.48
CA PHE A 463 24.86 -26.83 -15.43
C PHE A 463 23.96 -28.08 -15.36
N GLN A 464 23.05 -28.18 -14.40
CA GLN A 464 22.16 -29.33 -14.31
C GLN A 464 21.16 -29.30 -15.48
N THR A 465 20.98 -30.43 -16.17
CA THR A 465 20.15 -30.54 -17.39
C THR A 465 18.70 -30.10 -17.15
N SER A 466 18.18 -30.30 -15.94
CA SER A 466 16.85 -29.83 -15.51
C SER A 466 16.76 -28.29 -15.49
N ILE A 467 17.82 -27.60 -15.10
CA ILE A 467 17.86 -26.14 -14.90
C ILE A 467 18.34 -25.40 -16.14
N ARG A 468 19.27 -25.98 -16.91
CA ARG A 468 19.95 -25.33 -18.04
C ARG A 468 18.94 -24.85 -19.10
N PRO A 469 18.77 -23.54 -19.32
CA PRO A 469 17.94 -22.99 -20.39
C PRO A 469 18.63 -23.13 -21.75
N GLU A 470 17.89 -22.83 -22.82
CA GLU A 470 18.45 -22.72 -24.17
C GLU A 470 19.53 -21.63 -24.25
N ALA A 471 20.37 -21.70 -25.27
CA ALA A 471 21.45 -20.75 -25.48
C ALA A 471 20.92 -19.31 -25.61
N ARG A 472 21.73 -18.33 -25.17
CA ARG A 472 21.47 -16.87 -25.26
C ARG A 472 20.26 -16.36 -24.46
N GLN A 473 19.68 -17.14 -23.55
CA GLN A 473 18.61 -16.65 -22.69
C GLN A 473 19.13 -15.79 -21.52
N HIS A 474 18.31 -14.83 -21.09
CA HIS A 474 18.59 -13.95 -19.96
C HIS A 474 18.84 -14.75 -18.66
N VAL A 475 19.70 -14.25 -17.76
CA VAL A 475 20.10 -14.90 -16.49
C VAL A 475 18.89 -15.39 -15.65
N PHE A 476 17.78 -14.67 -15.73
CA PHE A 476 16.53 -15.03 -15.06
C PHE A 476 15.83 -16.30 -15.57
N ALA A 477 16.17 -16.81 -16.76
CA ALA A 477 15.67 -18.09 -17.26
C ALA A 477 16.14 -19.27 -16.38
N TYR A 478 17.37 -19.23 -15.89
CA TYR A 478 17.92 -20.21 -14.94
C TYR A 478 17.09 -20.24 -13.65
N TRP A 479 16.83 -19.06 -13.07
CA TRP A 479 16.00 -18.92 -11.88
C TRP A 479 14.55 -19.36 -12.08
N GLN A 480 13.99 -19.13 -13.28
CA GLN A 480 12.65 -19.60 -13.63
C GLN A 480 12.57 -21.12 -13.71
N ARG A 481 13.53 -21.78 -14.38
CA ARG A 481 13.58 -23.25 -14.48
C ARG A 481 13.83 -23.88 -13.13
N PHE A 482 14.76 -23.33 -12.35
CA PHE A 482 14.98 -23.76 -10.97
C PHE A 482 13.71 -23.73 -10.12
N ASN A 483 12.93 -22.65 -10.21
CA ASN A 483 11.66 -22.53 -9.49
C ASN A 483 10.63 -23.61 -9.95
N LYS A 484 10.59 -23.94 -11.24
CA LYS A 484 9.73 -25.03 -11.75
C LYS A 484 10.12 -26.40 -11.21
N HIS A 485 11.42 -26.67 -11.05
CA HIS A 485 11.95 -27.99 -10.68
C HIS A 485 12.10 -28.20 -9.17
N TYR A 486 12.68 -27.26 -8.42
CA TYR A 486 13.12 -27.53 -7.04
C TYR A 486 12.15 -27.06 -5.97
N LEU A 487 11.39 -25.99 -6.22
CA LEU A 487 10.43 -25.46 -5.22
C LEU A 487 9.03 -26.08 -5.32
N LYS A 488 8.73 -26.81 -6.41
CA LYS A 488 7.47 -27.56 -6.55
C LYS A 488 7.53 -28.96 -5.92
N ILE A 489 8.72 -29.54 -5.76
CA ILE A 489 8.91 -30.96 -5.39
C ILE A 489 9.11 -31.13 -3.88
N GLY A 490 9.37 -30.07 -3.11
CA GLY A 490 9.52 -30.15 -1.65
C GLY A 490 9.39 -28.80 -0.93
N SER A 491 9.45 -28.83 0.42
CA SER A 491 9.47 -27.63 1.25
C SER A 491 10.79 -26.85 1.05
N ARG A 492 10.82 -25.54 1.33
CA ARG A 492 12.09 -24.75 1.29
C ARG A 492 13.20 -25.38 2.15
N HIS A 493 12.84 -26.20 3.14
CA HIS A 493 13.77 -26.87 4.05
C HIS A 493 14.40 -28.13 3.43
N ALA A 494 13.71 -28.79 2.49
CA ALA A 494 14.23 -29.96 1.78
C ALA A 494 15.50 -29.65 0.95
N TRP A 495 15.67 -28.40 0.53
CA TRP A 495 16.89 -27.93 -0.14
C TRP A 495 18.15 -28.04 0.73
N PHE A 496 18.00 -27.97 2.06
CA PHE A 496 19.13 -27.97 3.02
C PHE A 496 19.51 -29.37 3.53
N GLY A 497 18.69 -30.39 3.26
CA GLY A 497 19.03 -31.78 3.54
C GLY A 497 19.97 -32.41 2.50
N LEU A 498 20.32 -31.70 1.43
CA LEU A 498 21.24 -32.19 0.41
C LEU A 498 22.70 -31.99 0.86
N PRO A 499 23.52 -33.06 0.92
CA PRO A 499 24.94 -32.96 1.25
C PRO A 499 25.68 -32.04 0.28
N ASN A 500 26.73 -31.38 0.76
CA ASN A 500 27.66 -30.67 -0.11
C ASN A 500 28.40 -31.70 -0.98
N LEU A 501 28.23 -31.64 -2.30
CA LEU A 501 29.01 -32.46 -3.23
C LEU A 501 30.45 -31.92 -3.47
N THR A 502 30.91 -30.96 -2.68
CA THR A 502 32.30 -30.47 -2.73
C THR A 502 32.77 -30.11 -1.33
N GLY A 503 33.78 -30.83 -0.82
CA GLY A 503 34.61 -30.36 0.27
C GLY A 503 35.34 -29.09 -0.17
N SER A 504 35.01 -27.98 0.46
CA SER A 504 35.87 -26.81 0.54
C SER A 504 35.68 -26.30 1.96
N THR A 505 36.62 -26.69 2.80
CA THR A 505 36.90 -26.11 4.11
C THR A 505 37.38 -24.68 3.89
N GLY A 506 36.60 -23.70 4.32
CA GLY A 506 36.93 -22.29 4.22
C GLY A 506 35.70 -21.42 4.45
N ASP A 507 35.79 -20.53 5.44
CA ASP A 507 34.81 -19.50 5.81
C ASP A 507 33.69 -19.92 6.76
N SER A 508 34.09 -20.44 7.92
CA SER A 508 33.38 -20.15 9.17
C SER A 508 33.59 -18.68 9.54
N LEU A 509 32.78 -17.76 8.99
CA LEU A 509 32.63 -16.44 9.59
C LEU A 509 31.66 -16.57 10.77
N ALA A 510 32.23 -16.50 11.96
CA ALA A 510 31.50 -16.44 13.21
C ALA A 510 30.52 -15.27 13.22
N ASN A 511 29.41 -15.49 13.93
CA ASN A 511 28.36 -14.53 14.20
C ASN A 511 28.93 -13.32 14.97
N THR A 512 29.40 -12.26 14.29
CA THR A 512 29.77 -11.01 14.96
C THR A 512 28.53 -10.19 15.25
N GLY A 513 27.71 -10.70 16.16
CA GLY A 513 26.61 -9.97 16.79
C GLY A 513 27.15 -8.95 17.79
N ASN A 514 28.04 -8.03 17.37
CA ASN A 514 28.32 -6.79 18.11
C ASN A 514 29.27 -5.90 17.29
N PHE A 515 28.71 -5.05 16.43
CA PHE A 515 29.40 -3.84 15.98
C PHE A 515 28.47 -2.65 16.24
N GLY A 516 28.57 -2.10 17.45
CA GLY A 516 28.23 -0.70 17.75
C GLY A 516 26.77 -0.27 17.68
N PHE A 517 25.78 -1.16 17.70
CA PHE A 517 24.40 -0.76 17.94
C PHE A 517 24.19 -0.59 19.45
N PRO A 518 23.85 0.60 19.98
CA PRO A 518 23.41 0.70 21.36
C PRO A 518 22.12 -0.13 21.49
N LYS A 519 22.16 -1.16 22.34
CA LYS A 519 20.94 -1.79 22.84
C LYS A 519 20.18 -0.70 23.60
N LEU A 520 19.13 -0.14 22.99
CA LEU A 520 18.13 0.62 23.73
C LEU A 520 17.44 -0.38 24.67
N ARG A 521 17.93 -0.48 25.91
CA ARG A 521 17.23 -1.15 27.00
C ARG A 521 15.98 -0.31 27.28
N HIS A 522 14.81 -0.87 27.02
CA HIS A 522 13.59 -0.41 27.67
C HIS A 522 13.75 -0.66 29.17
N GLN A 523 13.95 0.40 29.94
CA GLN A 523 13.72 0.36 31.39
C GLN A 523 12.21 0.23 31.60
N HIS A 524 11.77 -0.99 31.87
CA HIS A 524 10.53 -1.18 32.63
C HIS A 524 10.90 -1.06 34.11
N GLU A 525 10.76 0.14 34.66
CA GLU A 525 10.68 0.28 36.11
C GLU A 525 9.36 -0.33 36.58
N SER A 526 9.47 -1.40 37.36
CA SER A 526 8.38 -1.94 38.15
C SER A 526 8.59 -1.43 39.59
N PRO A 527 7.58 -0.86 40.26
CA PRO A 527 7.77 -0.35 41.61
C PRO A 527 7.77 -1.52 42.60
N THR A 528 8.92 -1.79 43.21
CA THR A 528 9.01 -2.65 44.39
C THR A 528 8.59 -1.87 45.63
N LEU A 529 7.60 -2.40 46.34
CA LEU A 529 7.22 -1.97 47.70
C LEU A 529 8.44 -2.08 48.64
N HIS A 530 8.80 -0.98 49.29
CA HIS A 530 9.57 -1.01 50.53
C HIS A 530 8.62 -0.79 51.71
N GLN A 531 8.48 -1.83 52.53
CA GLN A 531 7.90 -1.73 53.87
C GLN A 531 8.98 -1.26 54.86
N SER A 532 8.66 -0.14 55.52
CA SER A 532 8.88 0.19 56.94
C SER A 532 10.17 -0.25 57.63
N VAL A 533 10.91 0.73 58.16
CA VAL A 533 11.55 0.62 59.48
C VAL A 533 11.22 1.88 60.29
N LYS A 534 10.81 1.63 61.54
CA LYS A 534 10.49 2.59 62.60
C LYS A 534 11.77 3.21 63.21
N VAL A 535 11.52 4.36 63.84
CA VAL A 535 12.36 5.20 64.74
C VAL A 535 13.16 6.26 64.00
#